data_AF-A0A7W0UL95-F1
#
_entry.id   AF-A0A7W0UL95-F1
#
_cell.length_a   1.000
_cell.length_b   1.000
_cell.length_c   1.000
_cell.angle_alpha   90.00
_cell.angle_beta   90.00
_cell.angle_gamma   90.00
#
_symmetry.space_group_name_H-M   'P 1'
#
loop_
_entity.id
_entity.type
_entity.pdbx_description
1 polymer ?
#
loop_
_entity_poly.entity_id
_entity_poly.type
_entity_poly.pdbx_seq_one_letter_code
_entity_poly.pdbx_strand_id
1 'polypeptide(L)'
;MNDRLSLEKPGLSHGKEDPSPLLPSEVSRNLLVELLKGSAFEIFPLPGVEGHLDSLPEGTHVTITCSPTQGIAETLSLTEKLRSGGLRVVPHISARLVRDDAHLQALIERLAELEVAHLFVIGGDVTQSAGKFPSTLSLLRALADKGHPFESIGVAGYPEGHPFLDDDSLNEALKAKEPFANYLVTQMCFDPGAIISWVEAIRRQGIRLPVYIGLPGAVLARRLLR
;
A
#
# COMPACT_ATOMS: atom_id res chain seq x y z
N MET A 1 -11.50 29.04 -72.26
CA MET A 1 -10.37 29.77 -71.62
C MET A 1 -10.95 30.48 -70.40
N ASN A 2 -10.65 29.88 -69.24
CA ASN A 2 -11.03 30.15 -67.83
C ASN A 2 -11.11 28.73 -67.23
N ASP A 3 -10.64 28.40 -66.04
CA ASP A 3 -9.94 29.07 -64.96
C ASP A 3 -9.62 27.92 -64.00
N ARG A 4 -8.41 27.80 -63.46
CA ARG A 4 -8.18 27.09 -62.18
C ARG A 4 -6.81 27.48 -61.59
N LEU A 5 -6.88 28.47 -60.72
CA LEU A 5 -5.87 28.80 -59.71
C LEU A 5 -5.47 27.54 -58.93
N SER A 6 -4.18 27.21 -58.95
CA SER A 6 -3.55 26.28 -58.00
C SER A 6 -2.79 27.11 -56.98
N LEU A 7 -3.30 27.16 -55.75
CA LEU A 7 -2.64 27.76 -54.60
C LEU A 7 -1.70 26.74 -53.97
N GLU A 8 -0.41 27.07 -53.96
CA GLU A 8 0.62 26.39 -53.16
C GLU A 8 0.28 26.50 -51.66
N LYS A 9 0.48 25.41 -50.90
CA LYS A 9 0.56 25.45 -49.44
C LYS A 9 2.00 25.18 -49.01
N PRO A 10 2.59 26.01 -48.14
CA PRO A 10 3.96 25.84 -47.67
C PRO A 10 4.07 24.64 -46.72
N GLY A 11 5.17 23.88 -46.89
CA GLY A 11 5.50 22.73 -46.06
C GLY A 11 5.78 23.13 -44.62
N LEU A 12 4.93 22.67 -43.70
CA LEU A 12 5.22 22.62 -42.28
C LEU A 12 5.95 21.31 -42.01
N SER A 13 7.27 21.37 -41.81
CA SER A 13 8.05 20.26 -41.26
C SER A 13 7.68 20.09 -39.79
N HIS A 14 6.73 19.22 -39.50
CA HIS A 14 6.57 18.70 -38.14
C HIS A 14 7.66 17.66 -37.92
N GLY A 15 8.72 18.05 -37.21
CA GLY A 15 9.63 17.10 -36.57
C GLY A 15 8.78 16.21 -35.67
N LYS A 16 8.61 14.96 -36.08
CA LYS A 16 8.08 13.93 -35.19
C LYS A 16 9.17 13.68 -34.15
N GLU A 17 9.02 14.29 -32.97
CA GLU A 17 9.70 13.76 -31.80
C GLU A 17 9.19 12.33 -31.60
N ASP A 18 10.12 11.39 -31.75
CA ASP A 18 9.88 9.97 -31.54
C ASP A 18 9.59 9.75 -30.04
N PRO A 19 8.41 9.28 -29.64
CA PRO A 19 8.07 9.06 -28.24
C PRO A 19 8.67 7.73 -27.73
N SER A 20 9.91 7.44 -28.15
CA SER A 20 10.68 6.34 -27.59
C SER A 20 10.85 6.60 -26.10
N PRO A 21 10.42 5.68 -25.21
CA PRO A 21 10.57 5.90 -23.77
C PRO A 21 12.05 6.12 -23.48
N LEU A 22 12.37 7.27 -22.90
CA LEU A 22 13.72 7.60 -22.48
C LEU A 22 14.20 6.48 -21.56
N LEU A 23 15.09 5.63 -22.08
CA LEU A 23 15.68 4.57 -21.27
C LEU A 23 16.46 5.25 -20.15
N PRO A 24 16.25 4.85 -18.88
CA PRO A 24 16.93 5.48 -17.75
C PRO A 24 18.45 5.39 -17.95
N SER A 25 19.17 6.44 -17.53
CA SER A 25 20.64 6.41 -17.47
C SER A 25 21.13 5.18 -16.68
N GLU A 26 22.37 4.76 -16.87
CA GLU A 26 22.94 3.63 -16.12
C GLU A 26 22.86 3.85 -14.60
N VAL A 27 23.07 5.10 -14.15
CA VAL A 27 22.89 5.52 -12.75
C VAL A 27 21.43 5.35 -12.31
N SER A 28 20.47 5.80 -13.12
CA SER A 28 19.04 5.65 -12.84
C SER A 28 18.60 4.18 -12.80
N ARG A 29 19.20 3.32 -13.64
CA ARG A 29 18.92 1.89 -13.66
C ARG A 29 19.45 1.20 -12.41
N ASN A 30 20.66 1.52 -11.97
CA ASN A 30 21.23 0.93 -10.75
C ASN A 30 20.43 1.35 -9.50
N LEU A 31 20.03 2.62 -9.42
CA LEU A 31 19.15 3.09 -8.35
C LEU A 31 17.80 2.37 -8.37
N LEU A 32 17.20 2.19 -9.54
CA LEU A 32 15.94 1.45 -9.67
C LEU A 32 16.08 0.01 -9.20
N VAL A 33 17.17 -0.69 -9.56
CA VAL A 33 17.44 -2.05 -9.09
C VAL A 33 17.57 -2.10 -7.57
N GLU A 34 18.24 -1.12 -6.96
CA GLU A 34 18.38 -1.04 -5.51
C GLU A 34 17.03 -0.81 -4.82
N LEU A 35 16.22 0.12 -5.34
CA LEU A 35 14.86 0.38 -4.85
C LEU A 35 13.96 -0.86 -4.97
N LEU A 36 14.05 -1.60 -6.07
CA LEU A 36 13.26 -2.83 -6.27
C LEU A 36 13.69 -3.95 -5.32
N LYS A 37 14.98 -4.08 -5.01
CA LYS A 37 15.46 -5.06 -4.02
C LYS A 37 14.90 -4.82 -2.61
N GLY A 38 14.67 -3.55 -2.25
CA GLY A 38 14.08 -3.15 -0.97
C GLY A 38 12.55 -3.06 -0.98
N SER A 39 11.91 -3.35 -2.11
CA SER A 39 10.46 -3.18 -2.26
C SER A 39 9.65 -4.32 -1.62
N ALA A 40 8.41 -3.99 -1.26
CA ALA A 40 7.40 -4.95 -0.87
C ALA A 40 6.33 -5.02 -1.97
N PHE A 41 5.75 -6.21 -2.16
CA PHE A 41 4.68 -6.43 -3.14
C PHE A 41 3.36 -6.67 -2.43
N GLU A 42 2.36 -5.83 -2.69
CA GLU A 42 1.00 -6.04 -2.19
C GLU A 42 0.22 -6.96 -3.12
N ILE A 43 -0.44 -7.96 -2.54
CA ILE A 43 -1.26 -8.93 -3.26
C ILE A 43 -2.65 -9.06 -2.66
N PHE A 44 -3.62 -9.32 -3.54
CA PHE A 44 -4.98 -9.66 -3.14
C PHE A 44 -5.08 -11.18 -2.93
N PRO A 45 -5.79 -11.66 -1.89
CA PRO A 45 -5.93 -13.09 -1.62
C PRO A 45 -6.91 -13.77 -2.58
N LEU A 46 -6.64 -13.71 -3.88
CA LEU A 46 -7.46 -14.31 -4.93
C LEU A 46 -6.97 -15.73 -5.23
N PRO A 47 -7.86 -16.64 -5.69
CA PRO A 47 -7.45 -17.98 -6.08
C PRO A 47 -6.34 -17.96 -7.14
N GLY A 48 -5.25 -18.70 -6.88
CA GLY A 48 -4.13 -18.85 -7.81
C GLY A 48 -3.07 -17.76 -7.74
N VAL A 49 -3.20 -16.77 -6.84
CA VAL A 49 -2.20 -15.72 -6.66
C VAL A 49 -0.83 -16.29 -6.29
N GLU A 50 -0.80 -17.44 -5.62
CA GLU A 50 0.43 -18.12 -5.17
C GLU A 50 1.35 -18.45 -6.36
N GLY A 51 0.78 -18.88 -7.50
CA GLY A 51 1.54 -19.26 -8.70
C GLY A 51 2.21 -18.10 -9.43
N HIS A 52 2.00 -16.86 -8.98
CA HIS A 52 2.67 -15.67 -9.50
C HIS A 52 3.84 -15.21 -8.64
N LEU A 53 4.05 -15.84 -7.48
CA LEU A 53 5.06 -15.41 -6.50
C LEU A 53 6.39 -16.13 -6.64
N ASP A 54 6.45 -17.24 -7.39
CA ASP A 54 7.67 -18.05 -7.61
C ASP A 54 8.83 -17.26 -8.22
N SER A 55 8.54 -16.13 -8.87
CA SER A 55 9.54 -15.24 -9.46
C SER A 55 10.16 -14.24 -8.48
N LEU A 56 9.60 -14.12 -7.27
CA LEU A 56 10.09 -13.19 -6.26
C LEU A 56 11.34 -13.76 -5.57
N PRO A 57 12.37 -12.95 -5.33
CA PRO A 57 13.51 -13.36 -4.53
C PRO A 57 13.12 -13.83 -3.13
N GLU A 58 13.90 -14.74 -2.57
CA GLU A 58 13.76 -15.16 -1.17
C GLU A 58 13.89 -13.95 -0.23
N GLY A 59 13.06 -13.93 0.82
CA GLY A 59 13.05 -12.83 1.78
C GLY A 59 12.32 -11.56 1.31
N THR A 60 11.77 -11.53 0.10
CA THR A 60 10.92 -10.42 -0.36
C THR A 60 9.71 -10.27 0.57
N HIS A 61 9.39 -9.01 0.91
CA HIS A 61 8.18 -8.71 1.67
C HIS A 61 6.96 -8.80 0.76
N VAL A 62 5.97 -9.60 1.16
CA VAL A 62 4.70 -9.72 0.45
C VAL A 62 3.59 -9.35 1.42
N THR A 63 2.89 -8.26 1.14
CA THR A 63 1.76 -7.80 1.95
C THR A 63 0.46 -8.38 1.39
N ILE A 64 -0.41 -8.90 2.26
CA ILE A 64 -1.67 -9.53 1.82
C ILE A 64 -2.84 -8.66 2.24
N THR A 65 -3.57 -8.15 1.26
CA THR A 65 -4.73 -7.27 1.48
C THR A 65 -5.84 -7.98 2.25
N CYS A 66 -6.60 -7.21 3.04
CA CYS A 66 -7.82 -7.66 3.71
C CYS A 66 -9.00 -6.81 3.22
N SER A 67 -9.73 -7.34 2.24
CA SER A 67 -10.90 -6.64 1.65
C SER A 67 -12.18 -6.93 2.44
N PRO A 68 -13.18 -6.04 2.41
CA PRO A 68 -14.50 -6.30 3.01
C PRO A 68 -15.17 -7.59 2.53
N THR A 69 -14.97 -7.95 1.25
CA THR A 69 -15.63 -9.09 0.61
C THR A 69 -14.98 -10.42 0.97
N GLN A 70 -13.66 -10.46 1.13
CA GLN A 70 -12.93 -11.69 1.44
C GLN A 70 -12.73 -11.86 2.95
N GLY A 71 -12.59 -10.77 3.67
CA GLY A 71 -12.41 -10.75 5.12
C GLY A 71 -11.05 -11.24 5.60
N ILE A 72 -10.90 -11.30 6.92
CA ILE A 72 -9.63 -11.66 7.59
C ILE A 72 -9.28 -13.13 7.36
N ALA A 73 -10.28 -14.01 7.28
CA ALA A 73 -10.05 -15.45 7.15
C ALA A 73 -9.29 -15.82 5.86
N GLU A 74 -9.63 -15.20 4.73
CA GLU A 74 -8.92 -15.41 3.46
C GLU A 74 -7.48 -14.88 3.51
N THR A 75 -7.27 -13.71 4.14
CA THR A 75 -5.93 -13.17 4.39
C THR A 75 -5.07 -14.13 5.22
N LEU A 76 -5.63 -14.73 6.28
CA LEU A 76 -4.91 -15.70 7.12
C LEU A 76 -4.63 -17.01 6.39
N SER A 77 -5.60 -17.52 5.63
CA SER A 77 -5.44 -18.73 4.81
C SER A 77 -4.29 -18.58 3.81
N LEU A 78 -4.22 -17.44 3.12
CA LEU A 78 -3.10 -17.17 2.21
C LEU A 78 -1.79 -16.95 2.97
N THR A 79 -1.83 -16.31 4.15
CA THR A 79 -0.65 -16.14 5.00
C THR A 79 -0.03 -17.49 5.32
N GLU A 80 -0.82 -18.44 5.82
CA GLU A 80 -0.36 -19.79 6.17
C GLU A 80 0.29 -20.50 4.99
N LYS A 81 -0.31 -20.45 3.81
CA LYS A 81 0.27 -21.04 2.60
C LYS A 81 1.64 -20.45 2.26
N LEU A 82 1.75 -19.12 2.28
CA LEU A 82 2.96 -18.41 1.84
C LEU A 82 4.10 -18.44 2.87
N ARG A 83 3.82 -18.68 4.15
CA ARG A 83 4.87 -18.79 5.19
C ARG A 83 5.85 -19.92 4.91
N SER A 84 5.42 -20.98 4.22
CA SER A 84 6.29 -22.09 3.83
C SER A 84 7.29 -21.77 2.69
N GLY A 85 7.10 -20.65 1.98
CA GLY A 85 7.78 -20.35 0.72
C GLY A 85 9.00 -19.41 0.80
N GLY A 86 9.57 -19.17 1.98
CA GLY A 86 10.74 -18.29 2.15
C GLY A 86 10.47 -16.78 1.99
N LEU A 87 9.20 -16.39 1.81
CA LEU A 87 8.76 -15.00 1.73
C LEU A 87 8.51 -14.39 3.12
N ARG A 88 8.70 -13.07 3.24
CA ARG A 88 8.35 -12.31 4.45
C ARG A 88 6.92 -11.80 4.33
N VAL A 89 5.98 -12.61 4.79
CA VAL A 89 4.56 -12.34 4.66
C VAL A 89 4.09 -11.31 5.70
N VAL A 90 3.35 -10.30 5.25
CA VAL A 90 2.79 -9.21 6.08
C VAL A 90 1.27 -9.15 5.88
N PRO A 91 0.47 -9.85 6.70
CA PRO A 91 -0.97 -9.81 6.55
C PRO A 91 -1.55 -8.46 6.96
N HIS A 92 -2.54 -8.00 6.20
CA HIS A 92 -3.36 -6.86 6.59
C HIS A 92 -4.42 -7.29 7.60
N ILE A 93 -4.59 -6.51 8.66
CA ILE A 93 -5.71 -6.66 9.59
C ILE A 93 -6.59 -5.42 9.50
N SER A 94 -7.82 -5.64 9.02
CA SER A 94 -8.86 -4.61 8.97
C SER A 94 -9.53 -4.47 10.33
N ALA A 95 -9.32 -3.32 10.98
CA ALA A 95 -9.85 -3.05 12.31
C ALA A 95 -11.35 -3.28 12.42
N ARG A 96 -12.11 -2.77 11.45
CA ARG A 96 -13.57 -2.89 11.42
C ARG A 96 -14.10 -4.29 11.16
N LEU A 97 -13.25 -5.26 10.82
CA LEU A 97 -13.62 -6.68 10.70
C LEU A 97 -13.30 -7.48 11.97
N VAL A 98 -12.54 -6.90 12.91
CA VAL A 98 -12.30 -7.52 14.21
C VAL A 98 -13.52 -7.30 15.11
N ARG A 99 -14.03 -8.39 15.70
CA ARG A 99 -15.36 -8.43 16.33
C ARG A 99 -15.29 -7.98 17.78
N ASP A 100 -14.39 -8.59 18.54
CA ASP A 100 -14.24 -8.41 19.98
C ASP A 100 -12.82 -8.80 20.44
N ASP A 101 -12.57 -8.73 21.74
CA ASP A 101 -11.26 -9.05 22.32
C ASP A 101 -10.89 -10.53 22.19
N ALA A 102 -11.88 -11.43 22.11
CA ALA A 102 -11.65 -12.86 21.93
C ALA A 102 -11.23 -13.17 20.49
N HIS A 103 -11.89 -12.53 19.51
CA HIS A 103 -11.47 -12.59 18.12
C HIS A 103 -10.06 -12.02 17.96
N LEU A 104 -9.76 -10.87 18.57
CA LEU A 104 -8.40 -10.31 18.56
C LEU A 104 -7.37 -11.26 19.16
N GLN A 105 -7.68 -11.89 20.30
CA GLN A 105 -6.79 -12.85 20.94
C GLN A 105 -6.48 -14.04 20.01
N ALA A 106 -7.52 -14.60 19.38
CA ALA A 106 -7.36 -15.71 18.43
C ALA A 106 -6.53 -15.31 17.21
N LEU A 107 -6.67 -14.06 16.71
CA LEU A 107 -5.83 -13.55 15.62
C LEU A 107 -4.35 -13.46 16.04
N ILE A 108 -4.07 -12.94 17.23
CA ILE A 108 -2.70 -12.84 17.76
C ILE A 108 -2.07 -14.23 17.87
N GLU A 109 -2.77 -15.18 18.50
CA GLU A 109 -2.31 -16.56 18.69
C GLU A 109 -2.05 -17.24 17.34
N ARG A 110 -2.99 -17.13 16.40
CA ARG A 110 -2.84 -17.74 15.08
C ARG A 110 -1.66 -17.16 14.30
N LEU A 111 -1.47 -15.84 14.33
CA LEU A 111 -0.35 -15.19 13.64
C LEU A 111 0.99 -15.52 14.31
N ALA A 112 1.01 -15.70 15.63
CA ALA A 112 2.19 -16.16 16.36
C ALA A 112 2.58 -17.60 16.01
N GLU A 113 1.60 -18.51 15.90
CA GLU A 113 1.81 -19.89 15.44
C GLU A 113 2.41 -19.94 14.02
N LEU A 114 2.04 -18.99 13.17
CA LEU A 114 2.57 -18.83 11.81
C LEU A 114 3.91 -18.08 11.76
N GLU A 115 4.46 -17.71 12.92
CA GLU A 115 5.70 -16.96 13.06
C GLU A 115 5.68 -15.65 12.23
N VAL A 116 4.54 -14.98 12.18
CA VAL A 116 4.42 -13.69 11.50
C VAL A 116 5.08 -12.63 12.36
N ALA A 117 6.16 -12.04 11.85
CA ALA A 117 6.88 -10.97 12.54
C ALA A 117 6.25 -9.58 12.29
N HIS A 118 5.65 -9.37 11.11
CA HIS A 118 5.21 -8.05 10.65
C HIS A 118 3.71 -8.03 10.36
N LEU A 119 3.02 -6.97 10.77
CA LEU A 119 1.61 -6.72 10.44
C LEU A 119 1.40 -5.37 9.76
N PHE A 120 0.33 -5.28 8.99
CA PHE A 120 -0.17 -3.99 8.50
C PHE A 120 -1.61 -3.78 8.97
N VAL A 121 -1.87 -2.74 9.76
CA VAL A 121 -3.20 -2.50 10.35
C VAL A 121 -3.88 -1.34 9.63
N ILE A 122 -5.07 -1.63 9.11
CA ILE A 122 -5.89 -0.68 8.34
C ILE A 122 -7.27 -0.50 8.98
N GLY A 123 -7.97 0.57 8.63
CA GLY A 123 -9.32 0.82 9.15
C GLY A 123 -10.34 -0.18 8.60
N GLY A 124 -10.26 -0.43 7.29
CA GLY A 124 -11.23 -1.21 6.54
C GLY A 124 -12.37 -0.37 5.98
N ASP A 125 -12.91 -0.79 4.83
CA ASP A 125 -13.89 -0.02 4.07
C ASP A 125 -15.35 -0.46 4.32
N VAL A 126 -15.60 -1.24 5.38
CA VAL A 126 -16.97 -1.56 5.80
C VAL A 126 -17.60 -0.36 6.50
N THR A 127 -18.86 -0.06 6.17
CA THR A 127 -19.62 1.07 6.72
C THR A 127 -19.97 0.86 8.19
N GLN A 128 -20.35 -0.37 8.55
CA GLN A 128 -20.61 -0.78 9.93
C GLN A 128 -19.48 -1.68 10.41
N SER A 129 -18.85 -1.33 11.53
CA SER A 129 -17.87 -2.20 12.17
C SER A 129 -18.53 -3.50 12.62
N ALA A 130 -17.86 -4.62 12.43
CA ALA A 130 -18.27 -5.93 12.90
C ALA A 130 -18.31 -6.01 14.44
N GLY A 131 -17.72 -5.03 15.14
CA GLY A 131 -17.85 -4.91 16.58
C GLY A 131 -16.99 -3.81 17.19
N LYS A 132 -16.15 -4.18 18.16
CA LYS A 132 -15.54 -3.27 19.16
C LYS A 132 -14.57 -2.24 18.59
N PHE A 133 -14.01 -2.47 17.39
CA PHE A 133 -12.90 -1.68 16.86
C PHE A 133 -13.31 -0.83 15.65
N PRO A 134 -13.78 0.42 15.83
CA PRO A 134 -14.22 1.27 14.71
C PRO A 134 -13.08 1.87 13.89
N SER A 135 -11.85 1.82 14.40
CA SER A 135 -10.67 2.47 13.80
C SER A 135 -9.38 1.70 14.01
N THR A 136 -8.39 1.93 13.15
CA THR A 136 -7.01 1.44 13.31
C THR A 136 -6.46 1.72 14.70
N LEU A 137 -6.64 2.95 15.21
CA LEU A 137 -6.15 3.34 16.53
C LEU A 137 -6.74 2.47 17.66
N SER A 138 -8.04 2.18 17.61
CA SER A 138 -8.69 1.35 18.64
C SER A 138 -8.15 -0.09 18.65
N LEU A 139 -7.84 -0.65 17.48
CA LEU A 139 -7.27 -1.98 17.37
C LEU A 139 -5.80 -1.99 17.83
N LEU A 140 -5.00 -0.98 17.45
CA LEU A 140 -3.60 -0.87 17.87
C LEU A 140 -3.44 -0.78 19.39
N ARG A 141 -4.29 0.00 20.06
CA ARG A 141 -4.31 0.06 21.53
C ARG A 141 -4.60 -1.30 22.15
N ALA A 142 -5.63 -1.99 21.64
CA ALA A 142 -5.99 -3.31 22.14
C ALA A 142 -4.91 -4.38 21.86
N LEU A 143 -4.21 -4.29 20.72
CA LEU A 143 -3.03 -5.10 20.44
C LEU A 143 -1.93 -4.87 21.47
N ALA A 144 -1.62 -3.60 21.77
CA ALA A 144 -0.59 -3.22 22.74
C ALA A 144 -0.96 -3.67 24.17
N ASP A 145 -2.21 -3.43 24.59
CA ASP A 145 -2.72 -3.81 25.92
C ASP A 145 -2.66 -5.34 26.16
N LYS A 146 -2.83 -6.13 25.10
CA LYS A 146 -2.75 -7.61 25.15
C LYS A 146 -1.32 -8.15 25.14
N GLY A 147 -0.33 -7.36 24.75
CA GLY A 147 1.04 -7.82 24.52
C GLY A 147 1.14 -8.70 23.28
N HIS A 148 1.27 -8.08 22.11
CA HIS A 148 1.46 -8.80 20.85
C HIS A 148 2.94 -9.20 20.62
N PRO A 149 3.22 -10.28 19.85
CA PRO A 149 4.59 -10.70 19.55
C PRO A 149 5.21 -10.02 18.33
N PHE A 150 4.44 -9.22 17.58
CA PHE A 150 4.91 -8.63 16.31
C PHE A 150 6.06 -7.66 16.51
N GLU A 151 7.12 -7.83 15.72
CA GLU A 151 8.32 -6.98 15.70
C GLU A 151 8.04 -5.63 15.03
N SER A 152 7.13 -5.61 14.06
CA SER A 152 6.85 -4.42 13.26
C SER A 152 5.39 -4.33 12.86
N ILE A 153 4.79 -3.16 13.09
CA ILE A 153 3.42 -2.84 12.70
C ILE A 153 3.43 -1.61 11.80
N GLY A 154 2.92 -1.76 10.57
CA GLY A 154 2.70 -0.65 9.66
C GLY A 154 1.27 -0.12 9.71
N VAL A 155 1.11 1.15 9.38
CA VAL A 155 -0.21 1.79 9.22
C VAL A 155 -0.28 2.64 7.95
N ALA A 156 -1.48 2.87 7.45
CA ALA A 156 -1.70 3.69 6.27
C ALA A 156 -1.47 5.20 6.53
N GLY A 157 -0.90 5.87 5.52
CA GLY A 157 -0.83 7.33 5.36
C GLY A 157 -1.52 7.79 4.07
N TYR A 158 -2.01 9.02 4.04
CA TYR A 158 -2.89 9.52 2.96
C TYR A 158 -2.37 10.85 2.40
N PRO A 159 -1.44 10.83 1.42
CA PRO A 159 -0.86 12.05 0.86
C PRO A 159 -1.87 12.98 0.17
N GLU A 160 -2.93 12.44 -0.41
CA GLU A 160 -3.99 13.18 -1.11
C GLU A 160 -5.25 13.33 -0.24
N GLY A 161 -5.13 13.11 1.07
CA GLY A 161 -6.26 13.12 1.99
C GLY A 161 -7.13 11.86 1.90
N HIS A 162 -8.30 11.91 2.55
CA HIS A 162 -9.21 10.78 2.69
C HIS A 162 -10.65 11.24 2.44
N PRO A 163 -11.47 10.51 1.67
CA PRO A 163 -12.80 10.99 1.24
C PRO A 163 -13.78 11.26 2.39
N PHE A 164 -13.54 10.68 3.56
CA PHE A 164 -14.43 10.77 4.72
C PHE A 164 -13.86 11.57 5.89
N LEU A 165 -12.61 12.04 5.82
CA LEU A 165 -11.93 12.74 6.92
C LEU A 165 -11.25 14.00 6.38
N ASP A 166 -11.40 15.11 7.09
CA ASP A 166 -10.62 16.31 6.84
C ASP A 166 -9.14 16.12 7.24
N ASP A 167 -8.28 17.02 6.76
CA ASP A 167 -6.83 16.93 6.94
C ASP A 167 -6.40 17.02 8.41
N ASP A 168 -7.08 17.82 9.24
CA ASP A 168 -6.78 17.95 10.66
C ASP A 168 -7.09 16.64 11.38
N SER A 169 -8.27 16.06 11.13
CA SER A 169 -8.66 14.74 11.63
C SER A 169 -7.68 13.64 11.20
N LEU A 170 -7.19 13.66 9.96
CA LEU A 170 -6.18 12.71 9.48
C LEU A 170 -4.85 12.85 10.19
N ASN A 171 -4.39 14.08 10.39
CA ASN A 171 -3.14 14.39 11.08
C ASN A 171 -3.21 13.97 12.54
N GLU A 172 -4.29 14.29 13.25
CA GLU A 172 -4.53 13.86 14.63
C GLU A 172 -4.57 12.33 14.74
N ALA A 173 -5.30 11.67 13.84
CA ALA A 173 -5.36 10.21 13.81
C ALA A 173 -3.99 9.58 13.57
N LEU A 174 -3.19 10.14 12.65
CA LEU A 174 -1.84 9.65 12.39
C LEU A 174 -0.94 9.82 13.61
N LYS A 175 -0.95 11.00 14.24
CA LYS A 175 -0.17 11.29 15.45
C LYS A 175 -0.57 10.39 16.61
N ALA A 176 -1.86 10.09 16.76
CA ALA A 176 -2.34 9.18 17.79
C ALA A 176 -1.93 7.71 17.54
N LYS A 177 -1.77 7.31 16.28
CA LYS A 177 -1.28 5.97 15.90
C LYS A 177 0.24 5.81 16.05
N GLU A 178 0.99 6.91 15.97
CA GLU A 178 2.47 6.89 15.95
C GLU A 178 3.10 6.02 17.04
N PRO A 179 2.67 6.08 18.32
CA PRO A 179 3.30 5.29 19.39
C PRO A 179 3.15 3.77 19.22
N PHE A 180 2.24 3.32 18.35
CA PHE A 180 1.91 1.90 18.14
C PHE A 180 2.33 1.40 16.76
N ALA A 181 3.02 2.22 15.97
CA ALA A 181 3.44 1.89 14.62
C ALA A 181 4.95 2.00 14.47
N ASN A 182 5.51 1.20 13.58
CA ASN A 182 6.93 1.16 13.25
C ASN A 182 7.21 1.79 11.88
N TYR A 183 6.22 1.84 11.00
CA TYR A 183 6.34 2.46 9.68
C TYR A 183 4.98 2.90 9.10
N LEU A 184 5.04 3.75 8.09
CA LEU A 184 3.90 4.20 7.31
C LEU A 184 3.97 3.66 5.89
N VAL A 185 2.84 3.29 5.32
CA VAL A 185 2.70 3.03 3.88
C VAL A 185 1.70 4.02 3.32
N THR A 186 2.07 4.77 2.29
CA THR A 186 1.13 5.69 1.66
C THR A 186 0.06 4.89 0.90
N GLN A 187 -1.17 5.39 0.91
CA GLN A 187 -2.12 5.02 -0.11
C GLN A 187 -1.52 5.33 -1.48
N MET A 188 -1.91 4.54 -2.49
CA MET A 188 -1.45 4.72 -3.86
C MET A 188 -1.66 6.16 -4.30
N CYS A 189 -0.56 6.81 -4.69
CA CYS A 189 -0.52 8.21 -5.07
C CYS A 189 0.36 8.37 -6.32
N PHE A 190 -0.15 9.12 -7.31
CA PHE A 190 0.55 9.37 -8.57
C PHE A 190 1.24 10.74 -8.60
N ASP A 191 0.91 11.61 -7.65
CA ASP A 191 1.47 12.95 -7.55
C ASP A 191 2.67 12.97 -6.58
N PRO A 192 3.92 13.05 -7.08
CA PRO A 192 5.08 13.16 -6.21
C PRO A 192 5.07 14.44 -5.36
N GLY A 193 4.45 15.52 -5.84
CA GLY A 193 4.30 16.77 -5.09
C GLY A 193 3.41 16.60 -3.85
N ALA A 194 2.31 15.87 -3.98
CA ALA A 194 1.45 15.51 -2.85
C ALA A 194 2.19 14.65 -1.82
N ILE A 195 2.94 13.64 -2.27
CA ILE A 195 3.78 12.79 -1.40
C ILE A 195 4.79 13.64 -0.62
N ILE A 196 5.58 14.48 -1.30
CA ILE A 196 6.62 15.30 -0.66
C ILE A 196 5.99 16.25 0.35
N SER A 197 4.93 16.96 -0.05
CA SER A 197 4.24 17.91 0.83
C SER A 197 3.68 17.24 2.08
N TRP A 198 3.09 16.06 1.93
CA TRP A 198 2.59 15.26 3.04
C TRP A 198 3.71 14.78 3.97
N VAL A 199 4.82 14.25 3.42
CA VAL A 199 5.98 13.83 4.22
C VAL A 199 6.52 15.02 5.02
N GLU A 200 6.70 16.18 4.40
CA GLU A 200 7.15 17.38 5.12
C GLU A 200 6.17 17.80 6.22
N ALA A 201 4.87 17.72 5.98
CA ALA A 201 3.84 18.06 6.95
C ALA A 201 3.90 17.14 8.19
N ILE A 202 3.97 15.82 8.02
CA ILE A 202 4.06 14.89 9.16
C ILE A 202 5.39 15.06 9.90
N ARG A 203 6.48 15.44 9.19
CA ARG A 203 7.78 15.70 9.82
C ARG A 203 7.77 16.97 10.66
N ARG A 204 7.08 18.05 10.22
CA ARG A 204 6.86 19.26 11.03
C ARG A 204 6.08 18.97 12.31
N GLN A 205 5.22 17.96 12.32
CA GLN A 205 4.46 17.54 13.49
C GLN A 205 5.22 16.63 14.47
N GLY A 206 6.47 16.28 14.14
CA GLY A 206 7.34 15.43 14.97
C GLY A 206 7.33 13.95 14.61
N ILE A 207 6.47 13.49 13.70
CA ILE A 207 6.40 12.07 13.31
C ILE A 207 7.67 11.71 12.54
N ARG A 208 8.41 10.69 13.01
CA ARG A 208 9.69 10.25 12.40
C ARG A 208 9.66 8.82 11.85
N LEU A 209 8.50 8.17 11.86
CA LEU A 209 8.33 6.84 11.28
C LEU A 209 8.84 6.78 9.82
N PRO A 210 9.57 5.72 9.44
CA PRO A 210 9.87 5.40 8.04
C PRO A 210 8.61 5.42 7.17
N VAL A 211 8.74 5.91 5.95
CA VAL A 211 7.63 6.03 4.99
C VAL A 211 7.95 5.19 3.76
N TYR A 212 7.09 4.23 3.47
CA TYR A 212 7.07 3.46 2.23
C TYR A 212 6.04 4.06 1.29
N ILE A 213 6.44 4.29 0.05
CA ILE A 213 5.56 4.86 -0.97
C ILE A 213 4.83 3.73 -1.70
N GLY A 214 3.50 3.72 -1.58
CA GLY A 214 2.64 2.82 -2.33
C GLY A 214 2.61 3.24 -3.81
N LEU A 215 3.25 2.44 -4.66
CA LEU A 215 3.23 2.65 -6.10
C LEU A 215 2.31 1.64 -6.78
N PRO A 216 1.55 2.05 -7.80
CA PRO A 216 0.86 1.10 -8.67
C PRO A 216 1.88 0.14 -9.32
N GLY A 217 1.54 -1.14 -9.36
CA GLY A 217 2.22 -2.08 -10.25
C GLY A 217 2.03 -1.71 -11.73
N ALA A 218 2.57 -2.51 -12.64
CA ALA A 218 2.29 -2.34 -14.07
C ALA A 218 0.81 -2.62 -14.35
N VAL A 219 -0.02 -1.58 -14.36
CA VAL A 219 -1.44 -1.65 -14.71
C VAL A 219 -1.70 -0.98 -16.05
N LEU A 220 -2.58 -1.60 -16.84
CA LEU A 220 -3.04 -1.03 -18.10
C LEU A 220 -3.70 0.31 -17.81
N ALA A 221 -3.31 1.37 -18.53
CA ALA A 221 -3.75 2.76 -18.26
C ALA A 221 -5.27 2.91 -18.10
N ARG A 222 -6.06 2.09 -18.80
CA ARG A 222 -7.53 2.05 -18.67
C ARG A 222 -8.05 1.69 -17.26
N ARG A 223 -7.25 1.00 -16.43
CA ARG A 223 -7.58 0.68 -15.04
C ARG A 223 -7.20 1.80 -14.06
N LEU A 224 -6.48 2.82 -14.55
CA LEU A 224 -6.06 3.99 -13.79
C LEU A 224 -6.95 5.22 -14.04
N LEU A 225 -7.76 5.18 -15.11
CA LEU A 225 -8.73 6.22 -15.41
C LEU A 225 -10.02 5.94 -14.64
N ARG A 226 -10.47 6.93 -13.85
CA ARG A 226 -11.78 6.94 -13.19
C ARG A 226 -12.90 7.22 -14.18
#